data_AF-X0TCG0-F1
#
_entry.id   AF-X0TCG0-F1
#
_cell.length_a   1.000
_cell.length_b   1.000
_cell.length_c   1.000
_cell.angle_alpha   90.00
_cell.angle_beta   90.00
_cell.angle_gamma   90.00
#
_symmetry.space_group_name_H-M   'P 1'
#
loop_
_entity.id
_entity.type
_entity.pdbx_description
1 polymer ?
#
loop_
_entity_poly.entity_id
_entity_poly.type
_entity_poly.pdbx_seq_one_letter_code
_entity_poly.pdbx_strand_id
1 'polypeptide(L)'
;ILNRFKPPLNIEKVIVPFDFIKTVNQIQNISSFNSDRGQEQIVLAKTIELNNSCILVFSPNIYTKGWDNQMRMSLYLHELMHAINHRRIPKPTTKSLSYNRLFMNLYILYDEYYANRESFEVIGRVYPCKSKIFDDFIQGNFKSFLQSLIDNKYYEKIKSEISLFRIHGNIDLFLKEVHDIFDAAAKNIMYVYSYIDHFDFAKSQEKLINNSNFINKKTKCLIDFYRSKYLKNDFDLISGVDLMEDFLTNFGMRFEDREAGEYC
;
A
#
# COMPACT_ATOMS: atom_id res chain seq x y z
N ILE A 1 -11.58 -21.48 -9.38
CA ILE A 1 -10.63 -20.33 -9.41
C ILE A 1 -11.35 -19.06 -9.86
N LEU A 2 -12.00 -19.04 -11.02
CA LEU A 2 -12.72 -17.87 -11.56
C LEU A 2 -13.83 -17.30 -10.63
N ASN A 3 -14.49 -18.13 -9.82
CA ASN A 3 -15.53 -17.66 -8.88
C ASN A 3 -15.00 -16.80 -7.71
N ARG A 4 -13.69 -16.79 -7.43
CA ARG A 4 -13.10 -15.86 -6.43
C ARG A 4 -13.02 -14.42 -6.96
N PHE A 5 -13.07 -14.26 -8.28
CA PHE A 5 -12.96 -13.01 -8.98
C PHE A 5 -14.36 -12.64 -9.52
N LYS A 6 -15.24 -12.13 -8.65
CA LYS A 6 -16.43 -11.38 -9.13
C LYS A 6 -15.95 -10.37 -10.17
N PRO A 7 -16.73 -10.09 -11.23
CA PRO A 7 -16.18 -9.48 -12.44
C PRO A 7 -15.42 -8.21 -12.06
N PRO A 8 -14.12 -8.12 -12.39
CA PRO A 8 -13.28 -7.01 -11.97
C PRO A 8 -13.83 -5.69 -12.49
N LEU A 9 -13.32 -4.58 -11.97
CA LEU A 9 -13.48 -3.31 -12.68
C LEU A 9 -13.06 -3.49 -14.15
N ASN A 10 -13.81 -2.90 -15.08
CA ASN A 10 -13.48 -3.06 -16.50
C ASN A 10 -12.10 -2.43 -16.77
N ILE A 11 -11.12 -3.24 -17.17
CA ILE A 11 -9.81 -2.73 -17.56
C ILE A 11 -9.94 -2.22 -19.00
N GLU A 12 -10.04 -0.90 -19.18
CA GLU A 12 -10.17 -0.31 -20.50
C GLU A 12 -8.89 -0.49 -21.32
N LYS A 13 -7.73 -0.28 -20.66
CA LYS A 13 -6.43 -0.28 -21.30
C LYS A 13 -5.34 -0.75 -20.33
N VAL A 14 -4.36 -1.44 -20.90
CA VAL A 14 -3.05 -1.67 -20.30
C VAL A 14 -2.06 -0.87 -21.12
N ILE A 15 -1.34 0.07 -20.50
CA ILE A 15 -0.44 0.99 -21.19
C ILE A 15 0.98 0.90 -20.66
N VAL A 16 1.94 0.98 -21.58
CA VAL A 16 3.37 1.11 -21.30
C VAL A 16 3.83 2.39 -22.01
N PRO A 17 3.72 3.56 -21.36
CA PRO A 17 4.09 4.82 -21.98
C PRO A 17 5.60 4.98 -22.06
N PHE A 18 6.07 5.89 -22.93
CA PHE A 18 7.46 6.32 -22.94
C PHE A 18 7.84 7.08 -21.65
N ASP A 19 6.94 7.93 -21.16
CA ASP A 19 7.08 8.67 -19.90
C ASP A 19 5.98 8.27 -18.92
N PHE A 20 6.35 7.43 -17.94
CA PHE A 20 5.44 6.89 -16.94
C PHE A 20 4.82 7.98 -16.07
N ILE A 21 5.64 8.87 -15.50
CA ILE A 21 5.21 9.90 -14.54
C ILE A 21 4.27 10.89 -15.24
N LYS A 22 4.66 11.37 -16.43
CA LYS A 22 3.83 12.29 -17.21
C LYS A 22 2.47 11.68 -17.56
N THR A 23 2.45 10.40 -17.94
CA THR A 23 1.21 9.70 -18.27
C THR A 23 0.30 9.56 -17.06
N VAL A 24 0.85 9.19 -15.89
CA VAL A 24 0.08 9.12 -14.64
C VAL A 24 -0.51 10.49 -14.30
N ASN A 25 0.29 11.56 -14.36
CA ASN A 25 -0.18 12.93 -14.12
C ASN A 25 -1.33 13.34 -15.05
N GLN A 26 -1.20 13.04 -16.34
CA GLN A 26 -2.20 13.37 -17.35
C GLN A 26 -3.51 12.63 -17.13
N ILE A 27 -3.47 11.33 -16.84
CA ILE A 27 -4.69 10.53 -16.66
C ILE A 27 -5.39 10.90 -15.34
N GLN A 28 -4.63 11.12 -14.26
CA GLN A 28 -5.19 11.49 -12.96
C GLN A 28 -5.55 12.97 -12.82
N ASN A 29 -5.18 13.80 -13.80
CA ASN A 29 -5.32 15.25 -13.74
C ASN A 29 -4.67 15.88 -12.50
N ILE A 30 -3.43 15.46 -12.20
CA ILE A 30 -2.61 15.99 -11.10
C ILE A 30 -1.34 16.65 -11.61
N SER A 31 -0.82 17.63 -10.87
CA SER A 31 0.36 18.40 -11.26
C SER A 31 1.67 17.65 -11.04
N SER A 32 1.74 16.78 -10.04
CA SER A 32 2.94 16.05 -9.69
C SER A 32 2.63 14.73 -9.00
N PHE A 33 2.94 13.62 -9.66
CA PHE A 33 2.99 12.29 -9.10
C PHE A 33 4.41 12.03 -8.59
N ASN A 34 4.55 11.77 -7.29
CA ASN A 34 5.82 11.34 -6.73
C ASN A 34 5.98 9.82 -6.91
N SER A 35 6.81 9.42 -7.87
CA SER A 35 7.13 8.00 -8.09
C SER A 35 8.18 7.48 -7.12
N ASP A 36 8.95 8.34 -6.46
CA ASP A 36 9.98 7.97 -5.49
C ASP A 36 9.41 8.09 -4.07
N ARG A 37 9.15 6.95 -3.43
CA ARG A 37 8.65 6.90 -2.04
C ARG A 37 9.77 6.97 -1.00
N GLY A 38 10.99 7.30 -1.43
CA GLY A 38 12.21 7.30 -0.64
C GLY A 38 12.82 5.90 -0.54
N GLN A 39 14.10 5.84 -0.12
CA GLN A 39 14.86 4.60 0.08
C GLN A 39 14.83 3.63 -1.11
N GLU A 40 14.96 4.17 -2.33
CA GLU A 40 15.02 3.41 -3.59
C GLU A 40 13.70 2.71 -3.97
N GLN A 41 12.57 3.06 -3.32
CA GLN A 41 11.26 2.53 -3.66
C GLN A 41 10.63 3.33 -4.79
N ILE A 42 10.88 2.87 -6.02
CA ILE A 42 10.33 3.46 -7.23
C ILE A 42 9.02 2.76 -7.61
N VAL A 43 7.95 3.53 -7.75
CA VAL A 43 6.68 3.03 -8.30
C VAL A 43 6.85 2.75 -9.79
N LEU A 44 6.66 1.48 -10.18
CA LEU A 44 6.84 1.00 -11.56
C LEU A 44 5.54 0.58 -12.23
N ALA A 45 4.44 0.55 -11.48
CA ALA A 45 3.13 0.21 -11.99
C ALA A 45 2.07 0.99 -11.18
N LYS A 46 0.91 1.24 -11.81
CA LYS A 46 -0.20 1.92 -11.15
C LYS A 46 -1.53 1.59 -11.80
N THR A 47 -2.50 1.20 -10.99
CA THR A 47 -3.91 1.14 -11.34
C THR A 47 -4.52 2.53 -11.18
N ILE A 48 -5.03 3.10 -12.27
CA ILE A 48 -5.73 4.38 -12.27
C ILE A 48 -7.22 4.13 -12.47
N GLU A 49 -7.99 4.43 -11.44
CA GLU A 49 -9.44 4.31 -11.45
C GLU A 49 -10.07 5.45 -12.27
N LEU A 50 -11.08 5.07 -13.07
CA LEU A 50 -11.97 5.93 -13.82
C LEU A 50 -13.41 5.68 -13.35
N ASN A 51 -14.39 6.32 -14.00
CA ASN A 51 -15.80 6.07 -13.72
C ASN A 51 -16.21 4.63 -14.13
N ASN A 52 -16.23 3.71 -13.15
CA ASN A 52 -16.59 2.29 -13.27
C ASN A 52 -15.61 1.40 -14.07
N SER A 53 -14.43 1.90 -14.38
CA SER A 53 -13.37 1.24 -15.16
C SER A 53 -11.98 1.64 -14.63
N CYS A 54 -10.91 1.00 -15.09
CA CYS A 54 -9.54 1.43 -14.80
C CYS A 54 -8.61 1.31 -16.00
N ILE A 55 -7.49 2.02 -15.90
CA ILE A 55 -6.33 1.88 -16.76
C ILE A 55 -5.17 1.35 -15.90
N LEU A 56 -4.47 0.33 -16.39
CA LEU A 56 -3.25 -0.14 -15.77
C LEU A 56 -2.05 0.47 -16.50
N VAL A 57 -1.21 1.20 -15.79
CA VAL A 57 -0.04 1.90 -16.34
C VAL A 57 1.23 1.22 -15.82
N PHE A 58 2.15 0.87 -16.71
CA PHE A 58 3.42 0.22 -16.35
C PHE A 58 4.60 1.02 -16.87
N SER A 59 5.62 1.21 -16.04
CA SER A 59 6.85 1.89 -16.44
C SER A 59 7.58 1.11 -17.53
N PRO A 60 8.10 1.76 -18.58
CA PRO A 60 8.85 1.08 -19.64
C PRO A 60 10.14 0.43 -19.11
N ASN A 61 10.61 0.85 -17.93
CA ASN A 61 11.77 0.28 -17.26
C ASN A 61 11.64 -1.24 -17.03
N ILE A 62 10.41 -1.76 -16.89
CA ILE A 62 10.18 -3.21 -16.68
C ILE A 62 10.49 -4.06 -17.93
N TYR A 63 10.79 -3.43 -19.06
CA TYR A 63 11.19 -4.07 -20.32
C TYR A 63 12.69 -3.97 -20.60
N THR A 64 13.47 -3.46 -19.65
CA THR A 64 14.94 -3.40 -19.76
C THR A 64 15.58 -4.75 -19.41
N LYS A 65 16.88 -4.91 -19.72
CA LYS A 65 17.63 -6.17 -19.57
C LYS A 65 17.62 -6.75 -18.15
N GLY A 66 17.41 -5.93 -17.13
CA GLY A 66 17.36 -6.36 -15.72
C GLY A 66 16.04 -7.03 -15.31
N TRP A 67 15.04 -7.08 -16.20
CA TRP A 67 13.72 -7.61 -15.90
C TRP A 67 13.43 -8.88 -16.68
N ASP A 68 13.00 -9.92 -15.97
CA ASP A 68 12.53 -11.14 -16.60
C ASP A 68 10.99 -11.20 -16.67
N ASN A 69 10.46 -12.27 -17.25
CA ASN A 69 9.01 -12.45 -17.40
C ASN A 69 8.30 -12.66 -16.06
N GLN A 70 8.96 -13.27 -15.07
CA GLN A 70 8.36 -13.53 -13.77
C GLN A 70 8.17 -12.23 -12.97
N MET A 71 9.17 -11.35 -12.97
CA MET A 71 9.11 -10.02 -12.37
C MET A 71 8.01 -9.16 -13.02
N ARG A 72 7.97 -9.13 -14.36
CA ARG A 72 6.90 -8.42 -15.09
C ARG A 72 5.53 -8.96 -14.72
N MET A 73 5.35 -10.27 -14.76
CA MET A 73 4.08 -10.91 -14.42
C MET A 73 3.67 -10.62 -12.97
N SER A 74 4.61 -10.57 -12.04
CA SER A 74 4.35 -10.22 -10.64
C SER A 74 3.75 -8.82 -10.52
N LEU A 75 4.29 -7.83 -11.23
CA LEU A 75 3.74 -6.48 -11.26
C LEU A 75 2.36 -6.44 -11.93
N TYR A 76 2.19 -7.14 -13.06
CA TYR A 76 0.89 -7.23 -13.73
C TYR A 76 -0.19 -7.80 -12.81
N LEU A 77 0.13 -8.87 -12.08
CA LEU A 77 -0.80 -9.51 -11.18
C LEU A 77 -1.13 -8.63 -9.98
N HIS A 78 -0.16 -7.92 -9.40
CA HIS A 78 -0.38 -6.98 -8.31
C HIS A 78 -1.42 -5.90 -8.71
N GLU A 79 -1.21 -5.23 -9.84
CA GLU A 79 -2.16 -4.22 -10.33
C GLU A 79 -3.52 -4.81 -10.73
N LEU A 80 -3.52 -6.01 -11.32
CA LEU A 80 -4.76 -6.71 -11.62
C LEU A 80 -5.57 -7.00 -10.35
N MET A 81 -4.91 -7.34 -9.24
CA MET A 81 -5.60 -7.58 -7.97
C MET A 81 -6.26 -6.32 -7.43
N HIS A 82 -5.64 -5.14 -7.56
CA HIS A 82 -6.29 -3.86 -7.23
C HIS A 82 -7.58 -3.65 -8.05
N ALA A 83 -7.52 -3.87 -9.37
CA ALA A 83 -8.70 -3.76 -10.24
C ALA A 83 -9.82 -4.76 -9.90
N ILE A 84 -9.46 -5.98 -9.48
CA ILE A 84 -10.40 -7.00 -8.98
C ILE A 84 -11.04 -6.56 -7.67
N ASN A 85 -10.22 -6.07 -6.74
CA ASN A 85 -10.63 -5.75 -5.38
C ASN A 85 -11.51 -4.51 -5.30
N HIS A 86 -11.35 -3.55 -6.21
CA HIS A 86 -12.12 -2.31 -6.24
C HIS A 86 -13.64 -2.53 -6.07
N ARG A 87 -14.22 -3.52 -6.77
CA ARG A 87 -15.67 -3.80 -6.68
C ARG A 87 -16.10 -4.56 -5.43
N ARG A 88 -15.14 -5.09 -4.68
CA ARG A 88 -15.35 -5.83 -3.42
C ARG A 88 -15.30 -4.90 -2.22
N ILE A 89 -14.66 -3.74 -2.37
CA ILE A 89 -14.56 -2.71 -1.35
C ILE A 89 -15.89 -1.93 -1.32
N PRO A 90 -16.62 -1.95 -0.19
CA PRO A 90 -17.84 -1.16 -0.04
C PRO A 90 -17.51 0.34 -0.07
N LYS A 91 -18.46 1.14 -0.56
CA LYS A 91 -18.36 2.60 -0.47
C LYS A 91 -18.73 3.04 0.95
N PRO A 92 -18.12 4.11 1.48
CA PRO A 92 -18.51 4.69 2.76
C PRO A 92 -19.99 5.10 2.74
N THR A 93 -20.73 4.79 3.80
CA THR A 93 -22.18 5.02 3.91
C THR A 93 -22.56 6.09 4.94
N THR A 94 -21.60 6.59 5.72
CA THR A 94 -21.82 7.54 6.82
C THR A 94 -21.47 8.97 6.44
N LYS A 95 -22.08 9.93 7.15
CA LYS A 95 -21.75 11.37 7.02
C LYS A 95 -20.53 11.81 7.84
N SER A 96 -20.02 10.97 8.75
CA SER A 96 -18.82 11.27 9.54
C SER A 96 -17.57 11.27 8.62
N LEU A 97 -16.87 12.41 8.57
CA LEU A 97 -15.65 12.55 7.78
C LEU A 97 -14.51 11.74 8.40
N SER A 98 -14.43 11.73 9.73
CA SER A 98 -13.43 10.96 10.47
C SER A 98 -13.57 9.46 10.20
N TYR A 99 -14.78 8.93 10.32
CA TYR A 99 -15.08 7.53 10.01
C TYR A 99 -14.74 7.20 8.56
N ASN A 100 -15.14 8.05 7.61
CA ASN A 100 -14.87 7.80 6.20
C ASN A 100 -13.36 7.75 5.91
N ARG A 101 -12.54 8.58 6.57
CA ARG A 101 -11.07 8.54 6.43
C ARG A 101 -10.48 7.26 7.04
N LEU A 102 -10.92 6.88 8.24
CA LEU A 102 -10.51 5.63 8.88
C LEU A 102 -10.87 4.41 8.01
N PHE A 103 -12.11 4.38 7.55
CA PHE A 103 -12.64 3.36 6.66
C PHE A 103 -11.80 3.28 5.38
N MET A 104 -11.58 4.39 4.67
CA MET A 104 -10.80 4.37 3.43
C MET A 104 -9.36 3.89 3.65
N ASN A 105 -8.68 4.34 4.71
CA ASN A 105 -7.33 3.88 5.01
C ASN A 105 -7.26 2.39 5.33
N LEU A 106 -8.24 1.87 6.11
CA LEU A 106 -8.36 0.45 6.41
C LEU A 106 -8.45 -0.38 5.11
N TYR A 107 -9.29 0.08 4.18
CA TYR A 107 -9.49 -0.61 2.92
C TYR A 107 -8.28 -0.51 1.97
N ILE A 108 -7.65 0.64 1.87
CA ILE A 108 -6.44 0.84 1.05
C ILE A 108 -5.31 -0.08 1.54
N LEU A 109 -5.06 -0.13 2.85
CA LEU A 109 -3.99 -0.96 3.40
C LEU A 109 -4.29 -2.46 3.26
N TYR A 110 -5.55 -2.86 3.45
CA TYR A 110 -5.94 -4.25 3.20
C TYR A 110 -5.79 -4.64 1.73
N ASP A 111 -6.14 -3.75 0.81
CA ASP A 111 -6.01 -4.00 -0.63
C ASP A 111 -4.54 -4.22 -1.03
N GLU A 112 -3.61 -3.39 -0.53
CA GLU A 112 -2.16 -3.55 -0.73
C GLU A 112 -1.61 -4.86 -0.15
N TYR A 113 -2.08 -5.25 1.05
CA TYR A 113 -1.73 -6.53 1.67
C TYR A 113 -2.25 -7.71 0.84
N TYR A 114 -3.53 -7.67 0.45
CA TYR A 114 -4.19 -8.73 -0.31
C TYR A 114 -3.59 -8.87 -1.72
N ALA A 115 -3.41 -7.77 -2.44
CA ALA A 115 -2.89 -7.75 -3.81
C ALA A 115 -1.50 -8.38 -3.90
N ASN A 116 -0.62 -8.12 -2.93
CA ASN A 116 0.68 -8.79 -2.87
C ASN A 116 0.58 -10.28 -2.59
N ARG A 117 -0.19 -10.68 -1.57
CA ARG A 117 -0.27 -12.10 -1.21
C ARG A 117 -0.87 -12.94 -2.32
N GLU A 118 -1.95 -12.48 -2.94
CA GLU A 118 -2.55 -13.19 -4.08
C GLU A 118 -1.64 -13.17 -5.31
N SER A 119 -0.92 -12.08 -5.60
CA SER A 119 0.02 -12.05 -6.73
C SER A 119 1.15 -13.07 -6.53
N PHE A 120 1.69 -13.19 -5.32
CA PHE A 120 2.70 -14.22 -5.00
C PHE A 120 2.14 -15.64 -5.14
N GLU A 121 0.91 -15.89 -4.65
CA GLU A 121 0.24 -17.18 -4.81
C GLU A 121 0.06 -17.57 -6.29
N VAL A 122 -0.38 -16.63 -7.12
CA VAL A 122 -0.58 -16.88 -8.56
C VAL A 122 0.76 -17.09 -9.25
N ILE A 123 1.78 -16.28 -8.97
CA ILE A 123 3.12 -16.45 -9.52
C ILE A 123 3.70 -17.82 -9.16
N GLY A 124 3.60 -18.25 -7.89
CA GLY A 124 4.10 -19.56 -7.47
C GLY A 124 3.42 -20.74 -8.19
N ARG A 125 2.16 -20.57 -8.63
CA ARG A 125 1.44 -21.57 -9.43
C ARG A 125 1.82 -21.53 -10.92
N VAL A 126 1.98 -20.33 -11.48
CA VAL A 126 2.33 -20.13 -12.91
C VAL A 126 3.80 -20.47 -13.18
N TYR A 127 4.68 -20.16 -12.25
CA TYR A 127 6.12 -20.41 -12.31
C TYR A 127 6.58 -21.27 -11.12
N PRO A 128 6.39 -22.61 -11.17
CA PRO A 128 6.85 -23.50 -10.10
C PRO A 128 8.36 -23.43 -9.87
N CYS A 129 9.12 -23.16 -10.94
CA CYS A 129 10.56 -22.91 -10.88
C CYS A 129 10.83 -21.41 -11.02
N LYS A 130 11.26 -20.77 -9.94
CA LYS A 130 11.61 -19.35 -9.93
C LYS A 130 12.95 -19.12 -10.62
N SER A 131 13.04 -18.03 -11.37
CA SER A 131 14.32 -17.59 -11.92
C SER A 131 15.16 -16.97 -10.81
N LYS A 132 16.49 -17.05 -10.93
CA LYS A 132 17.40 -16.39 -9.99
C LYS A 132 17.13 -14.89 -9.90
N ILE A 133 16.87 -14.24 -11.03
CA ILE A 133 16.64 -12.78 -11.10
C ILE A 133 15.34 -12.43 -10.35
N PHE A 134 14.30 -13.25 -10.48
CA PHE A 134 13.06 -13.05 -9.74
C PHE A 134 13.24 -13.27 -8.23
N ASP A 135 13.98 -14.31 -7.82
CA ASP A 135 14.28 -14.53 -6.41
C ASP A 135 15.09 -13.38 -5.79
N ASP A 136 16.10 -12.88 -6.52
CA ASP A 136 16.90 -11.72 -6.11
C ASP A 136 16.01 -10.46 -6.01
N PHE A 137 15.06 -10.28 -6.95
CA PHE A 137 14.08 -9.17 -6.92
C PHE A 137 13.17 -9.23 -5.70
N ILE A 138 12.59 -10.40 -5.39
CA ILE A 138 11.71 -10.60 -4.24
C ILE A 138 12.47 -10.37 -2.93
N GLN A 139 13.68 -10.93 -2.79
CA GLN A 139 14.49 -10.71 -1.59
C GLN A 139 14.94 -9.25 -1.45
N GLY A 140 15.33 -8.61 -2.56
CA GLY A 140 15.72 -7.19 -2.61
C GLY A 140 14.59 -6.27 -2.17
N ASN A 141 13.38 -6.47 -2.70
CA ASN A 141 12.19 -5.69 -2.32
C ASN A 141 11.86 -5.86 -0.84
N PHE A 142 11.82 -7.12 -0.35
CA PHE A 142 11.60 -7.38 1.07
C PHE A 142 12.60 -6.64 1.95
N LYS A 143 13.89 -6.71 1.61
CA LYS A 143 14.95 -6.03 2.35
C LYS A 143 14.78 -4.51 2.33
N SER A 144 14.42 -3.92 1.19
CA SER A 144 14.15 -2.47 1.09
C SER A 144 12.99 -2.06 1.99
N PHE A 145 11.84 -2.76 1.93
CA PHE A 145 10.69 -2.46 2.79
C PHE A 145 11.00 -2.65 4.28
N LEU A 146 11.74 -3.71 4.63
CA LEU A 146 12.16 -3.96 6.01
C LEU A 146 13.11 -2.86 6.49
N GLN A 147 14.12 -2.50 5.69
CA GLN A 147 15.09 -1.46 6.01
C GLN A 147 14.40 -0.11 6.27
N SER A 148 13.42 0.22 5.45
CA SER A 148 12.54 1.38 5.60
C SER A 148 11.86 1.47 6.95
N LEU A 149 11.42 0.35 7.51
CA LEU A 149 10.75 0.33 8.80
C LEU A 149 11.73 0.39 9.98
N ILE A 150 12.94 -0.15 9.84
CA ILE A 150 13.92 -0.21 10.94
C ILE A 150 14.87 1.00 10.99
N ASP A 151 15.09 1.72 9.89
CA ASP A 151 16.05 2.85 9.81
C ASP A 151 15.60 4.08 10.60
N ASN A 152 14.45 4.05 11.29
CA ASN A 152 13.87 5.16 12.07
C ASN A 152 13.72 6.51 11.36
N LYS A 153 14.20 6.69 10.12
CA LYS A 153 14.14 7.96 9.37
C LYS A 153 12.72 8.43 9.18
N TYR A 154 11.79 7.53 8.82
CA TYR A 154 10.38 7.89 8.72
C TYR A 154 9.81 8.33 10.07
N TYR A 155 10.17 7.63 11.16
CA TYR A 155 9.71 7.95 12.51
C TYR A 155 10.23 9.31 12.98
N GLU A 156 11.53 9.57 12.84
CA GLU A 156 12.13 10.85 13.20
C GLU A 156 11.60 11.99 12.33
N LYS A 157 11.35 11.75 11.03
CA LYS A 157 10.75 12.77 10.15
C LYS A 157 9.33 13.11 10.59
N ILE A 158 8.47 12.12 10.85
CA ILE A 158 7.10 12.36 11.37
C ILE A 158 7.17 13.14 12.69
N LYS A 159 8.04 12.75 13.61
CA LYS A 159 8.21 13.43 14.91
C LYS A 159 8.67 14.88 14.75
N SER A 160 9.59 15.14 13.82
CA SER A 160 10.04 16.49 13.46
C SER A 160 8.88 17.33 12.92
N GLU A 161 8.11 16.81 11.96
CA GLU A 161 6.96 17.53 11.39
C GLU A 161 5.87 17.81 12.42
N ILE A 162 5.61 16.87 13.35
CA ILE A 162 4.68 17.10 14.48
C ILE A 162 5.19 18.25 15.37
N SER A 163 6.49 18.32 15.59
CA SER A 163 7.10 19.37 16.41
C SER A 163 7.02 20.73 15.73
N LEU A 164 7.27 20.77 14.41
CA LEU A 164 7.11 21.98 13.59
C LEU A 164 5.65 22.44 13.53
N PHE A 165 4.72 21.52 13.36
CA PHE A 165 3.29 21.83 13.35
C PHE A 165 2.81 22.51 14.63
N ARG A 166 3.33 22.08 15.79
CA ARG A 166 3.05 22.75 17.08
C ARG A 166 3.55 24.20 17.16
N ILE A 167 4.50 24.59 16.31
CA ILE A 167 5.02 25.95 16.23
C ILE A 167 4.18 26.80 15.27
N HIS A 168 3.90 26.28 14.07
CA HIS A 168 3.26 27.08 13.02
C HIS A 168 1.73 26.93 12.91
N GLY A 169 1.13 25.85 13.42
CA GLY A 169 -0.32 25.59 13.38
C GLY A 169 -0.92 25.34 11.99
N ASN A 170 -0.17 25.55 10.91
CA ASN A 170 -0.59 25.31 9.53
C ASN A 170 -0.88 23.82 9.23
N ILE A 171 -2.16 23.46 9.20
CA ILE A 171 -2.65 22.09 8.95
C ILE A 171 -2.35 21.64 7.53
N ASP A 172 -2.53 22.50 6.52
CA ASP A 172 -2.33 22.14 5.12
C ASP A 172 -0.86 21.79 4.83
N LEU A 173 0.06 22.57 5.40
CA LEU A 173 1.49 22.29 5.31
C LEU A 173 1.85 20.99 6.01
N PHE A 174 1.34 20.77 7.23
CA PHE A 174 1.60 19.54 7.98
C PHE A 174 1.10 18.30 7.24
N LEU A 175 -0.14 18.35 6.73
CA LEU A 175 -0.72 17.26 5.95
C LEU A 175 0.11 16.99 4.69
N LYS A 176 0.54 18.03 3.97
CA LYS A 176 1.39 17.88 2.78
C LYS A 176 2.71 17.18 3.09
N GLU A 177 3.37 17.53 4.19
CA GLU A 177 4.69 16.98 4.55
C GLU A 177 4.61 15.57 5.17
N VAL A 178 3.55 15.27 5.92
CA VAL A 178 3.39 13.99 6.63
C VAL A 178 2.69 12.92 5.80
N HIS A 179 1.77 13.30 4.91
CA HIS A 179 0.94 12.34 4.17
C HIS A 179 1.76 11.29 3.43
N ASP A 180 2.76 11.71 2.64
CA ASP A 180 3.56 10.78 1.84
C ASP A 180 4.43 9.86 2.69
N ILE A 181 4.90 10.37 3.84
CA ILE A 181 5.69 9.59 4.79
C ILE A 181 4.82 8.53 5.46
N PHE A 182 3.62 8.93 5.90
CA PHE A 182 2.65 8.04 6.49
C PHE A 182 2.23 6.95 5.49
N ASP A 183 1.85 7.33 4.27
CA ASP A 183 1.43 6.39 3.22
C ASP A 183 2.53 5.37 2.93
N ALA A 184 3.78 5.84 2.76
CA ALA A 184 4.92 4.98 2.52
C ALA A 184 5.18 4.02 3.70
N ALA A 185 5.22 4.53 4.94
CA ALA A 185 5.47 3.70 6.11
C ALA A 185 4.35 2.68 6.35
N ALA A 186 3.09 3.09 6.25
CA ALA A 186 1.94 2.21 6.44
C ALA A 186 1.88 1.10 5.38
N LYS A 187 2.12 1.43 4.10
CA LYS A 187 2.21 0.42 3.02
C LYS A 187 3.42 -0.49 3.18
N ASN A 188 4.58 0.02 3.61
CA ASN A 188 5.74 -0.81 3.88
C ASN A 188 5.47 -1.84 4.99
N ILE A 189 4.66 -1.52 6.00
CA ILE A 189 4.19 -2.52 6.98
C ILE A 189 3.37 -3.61 6.28
N MET A 190 2.42 -3.24 5.40
CA MET A 190 1.61 -4.20 4.65
C MET A 190 2.46 -5.08 3.73
N TYR A 191 3.46 -4.49 3.07
CA TYR A 191 4.40 -5.23 2.21
C TYR A 191 5.26 -6.19 3.02
N VAL A 192 5.89 -5.75 4.11
CA VAL A 192 6.73 -6.66 4.92
C VAL A 192 5.91 -7.84 5.44
N TYR A 193 4.68 -7.61 5.93
CA TYR A 193 3.84 -8.70 6.40
C TYR A 193 3.29 -9.59 5.29
N SER A 194 3.01 -9.07 4.09
CA SER A 194 2.60 -9.91 2.95
C SER A 194 3.72 -10.87 2.54
N TYR A 195 4.98 -10.44 2.63
CA TYR A 195 6.15 -11.31 2.40
C TYR A 195 6.36 -12.31 3.53
N ILE A 196 6.29 -11.90 4.79
CA ILE A 196 6.42 -12.80 5.97
C ILE A 196 5.37 -13.91 5.90
N ASP A 197 4.15 -13.58 5.50
CA ASP A 197 3.02 -14.51 5.43
C ASP A 197 3.06 -15.43 4.19
N HIS A 198 3.99 -15.20 3.26
CA HIS A 198 4.10 -15.97 2.01
C HIS A 198 5.44 -16.71 1.86
N PHE A 199 6.57 -16.12 2.26
CA PHE A 199 7.90 -16.67 2.03
C PHE A 199 8.63 -17.05 3.33
N ASP A 200 9.19 -18.26 3.39
CA ASP A 200 9.93 -18.74 4.56
C ASP A 200 11.17 -17.89 4.90
N PHE A 201 11.87 -17.39 3.87
CA PHE A 201 13.04 -16.52 4.08
C PHE A 201 12.68 -15.17 4.73
N ALA A 202 11.45 -14.68 4.52
CA ALA A 202 10.97 -13.45 5.12
C ALA A 202 10.50 -13.71 6.55
N LYS A 203 9.83 -14.86 6.77
CA LYS A 203 9.39 -15.31 8.10
C LYS A 203 10.54 -15.43 9.09
N SER A 204 11.70 -15.94 8.66
CA SER A 204 12.89 -16.02 9.52
C SER A 204 13.41 -14.65 9.98
N GLN A 205 13.05 -13.58 9.28
CA GLN A 205 13.43 -12.20 9.57
C GLN A 205 12.36 -11.41 10.33
N GLU A 206 11.20 -12.01 10.66
CA GLU A 206 10.11 -11.33 11.40
C GLU A 206 10.61 -10.73 12.72
N LYS A 207 11.58 -11.35 13.40
CA LYS A 207 12.13 -10.79 14.65
C LYS A 207 12.77 -9.40 14.46
N LEU A 208 13.34 -9.11 13.29
CA LEU A 208 14.00 -7.83 13.00
C LEU A 208 12.99 -6.69 12.94
N ILE A 209 11.76 -6.96 12.48
CA ILE A 209 10.72 -5.92 12.36
C ILE A 209 10.27 -5.38 13.73
N ASN A 210 10.45 -6.17 14.81
CA ASN A 210 10.13 -5.73 16.17
C ASN A 210 11.01 -4.58 16.65
N ASN A 211 12.13 -4.30 15.97
CA ASN A 211 12.97 -3.14 16.26
C ASN A 211 12.41 -1.84 15.67
N SER A 212 11.37 -1.91 14.84
CA SER A 212 10.72 -0.73 14.26
C SER A 212 9.81 -0.04 15.28
N ASN A 213 9.91 1.29 15.35
CA ASN A 213 9.01 2.11 16.16
C ASN A 213 7.54 2.06 15.68
N PHE A 214 7.27 1.62 14.46
CA PHE A 214 5.91 1.48 13.92
C PHE A 214 5.28 0.12 14.21
N ILE A 215 6.03 -0.86 14.74
CA ILE A 215 5.52 -2.21 15.00
C ILE A 215 5.34 -2.43 16.50
N ASN A 216 4.11 -2.28 16.97
CA ASN A 216 3.72 -2.57 18.34
C ASN A 216 2.46 -3.44 18.39
N LYS A 217 1.86 -3.59 19.57
CA LYS A 217 0.64 -4.38 19.77
C LYS A 217 -0.50 -3.94 18.84
N LYS A 218 -0.68 -2.64 18.62
CA LYS A 218 -1.77 -2.09 17.79
C LYS A 218 -1.58 -2.47 16.32
N THR A 219 -0.36 -2.33 15.80
CA THR A 219 -0.02 -2.78 14.44
C THR A 219 -0.26 -4.28 14.28
N LYS A 220 0.18 -5.09 15.24
CA LYS A 220 -0.02 -6.54 15.21
C LYS A 220 -1.50 -6.92 15.21
N CYS A 221 -2.33 -6.24 16.02
CA CYS A 221 -3.78 -6.46 16.00
C CYS A 221 -4.40 -6.19 14.62
N LEU A 222 -4.01 -5.10 13.95
CA LEU A 222 -4.50 -4.78 12.60
C LEU A 222 -4.03 -5.83 11.57
N ILE A 223 -2.77 -6.26 11.63
CA ILE A 223 -2.23 -7.29 10.75
C ILE A 223 -2.92 -8.64 10.97
N ASP A 224 -3.16 -9.04 12.21
CA ASP A 224 -3.88 -10.28 12.53
C ASP A 224 -5.33 -10.23 12.04
N PHE A 225 -5.96 -9.05 12.11
CA PHE A 225 -7.27 -8.81 11.50
C PHE A 225 -7.23 -9.00 9.98
N TYR A 226 -6.28 -8.39 9.28
CA TYR A 226 -6.10 -8.57 7.83
C TYR A 226 -5.79 -10.01 7.44
N ARG A 227 -4.94 -10.71 8.19
CA ARG A 227 -4.68 -12.16 8.00
C ARG A 227 -5.96 -12.97 8.06
N SER A 228 -6.79 -12.73 9.08
CA SER A 228 -8.08 -13.40 9.27
C SER A 228 -9.03 -13.12 8.11
N LYS A 229 -9.12 -11.86 7.66
CA LYS A 229 -9.95 -11.44 6.53
C LYS A 229 -9.48 -12.06 5.21
N TYR A 230 -8.16 -12.08 4.97
CA TYR A 230 -7.55 -12.70 3.79
C TYR A 230 -7.86 -14.19 3.72
N LEU A 231 -7.65 -14.93 4.82
CA LEU A 231 -7.89 -16.38 4.87
C LEU A 231 -9.36 -16.74 4.60
N LYS A 232 -10.28 -15.86 4.99
CA LYS A 232 -11.73 -16.00 4.72
C LYS A 232 -12.14 -15.44 3.36
N ASN A 233 -11.24 -14.81 2.63
CA ASN A 233 -11.52 -14.05 1.41
C ASN A 233 -12.62 -12.99 1.63
N ASP A 234 -12.61 -12.36 2.80
CA ASP A 234 -13.62 -11.42 3.29
C ASP A 234 -13.14 -9.97 3.08
N PHE A 235 -14.03 -9.14 2.54
CA PHE A 235 -13.79 -7.72 2.24
C PHE A 235 -14.75 -6.82 3.03
N ASP A 236 -15.57 -7.37 3.92
CA ASP A 236 -16.23 -6.56 4.93
C ASP A 236 -15.24 -6.29 6.06
N LEU A 237 -14.66 -5.10 6.10
CA LEU A 237 -13.68 -4.69 7.10
C LEU A 237 -14.30 -3.75 8.15
N ILE A 238 -15.61 -3.50 8.11
CA ILE A 238 -16.26 -2.47 8.95
C ILE A 238 -15.93 -2.67 10.43
N SER A 239 -15.88 -3.92 10.90
CA SER A 239 -15.52 -4.25 12.28
C SER A 239 -14.08 -3.92 12.69
N GLY A 240 -13.24 -3.49 11.75
CA GLY A 240 -11.83 -3.14 11.95
C GLY A 240 -11.55 -1.65 12.01
N VAL A 241 -12.57 -0.78 11.92
CA VAL A 241 -12.38 0.68 11.94
C VAL A 241 -11.67 1.15 13.21
N ASP A 242 -12.04 0.61 14.38
CA ASP A 242 -11.38 0.94 15.65
C ASP A 242 -9.92 0.49 15.68
N LEU A 243 -9.59 -0.63 15.02
CA LEU A 243 -8.20 -1.09 14.88
C LEU A 243 -7.38 -0.13 14.01
N MET A 244 -8.00 0.44 12.98
CA MET A 244 -7.37 1.45 12.13
C MET A 244 -7.11 2.73 12.92
N GLU A 245 -8.07 3.19 13.73
CA GLU A 245 -7.88 4.35 14.61
C GLU A 245 -6.70 4.11 15.56
N ASP A 246 -6.67 2.95 16.21
CA ASP A 246 -5.57 2.57 17.08
C ASP A 246 -4.22 2.53 16.35
N PHE A 247 -4.18 1.97 15.14
CA PHE A 247 -2.98 1.94 14.33
C PHE A 247 -2.46 3.34 13.97
N LEU A 248 -3.34 4.29 13.63
CA LEU A 248 -2.92 5.68 13.32
C LEU A 248 -2.24 6.39 14.50
N THR A 249 -2.53 5.97 15.74
CA THR A 249 -1.84 6.53 16.90
C THR A 249 -0.33 6.23 16.92
N ASN A 250 0.13 5.21 16.18
CA ASN A 250 1.56 4.94 16.01
C ASN A 250 2.29 6.02 15.20
N PHE A 251 1.53 6.82 14.45
CA PHE A 251 2.01 7.94 13.67
C PHE A 251 1.67 9.28 14.34
N GLY A 252 1.15 9.26 15.57
CA GLY A 252 0.71 10.47 16.28
C GLY A 252 -0.53 11.12 15.68
N MET A 253 -1.34 10.37 14.91
CA MET A 253 -2.51 10.90 14.21
C MET A 253 -3.82 10.36 14.80
N ARG A 254 -4.84 11.20 14.78
CA ARG A 254 -6.25 10.86 15.03
C ARG A 254 -7.12 11.69 14.10
N PHE A 255 -8.25 11.12 13.67
CA PHE A 255 -9.27 11.87 12.95
C PHE A 255 -10.40 12.22 13.91
N GLU A 256 -10.87 13.46 13.83
CA GLU A 256 -11.97 13.97 14.64
C GLU A 256 -13.00 14.58 13.69
N ASP A 257 -14.29 14.42 14.01
CA ASP A 257 -15.34 15.20 13.38
C ASP A 257 -15.45 16.52 14.13
N ARG A 258 -14.99 17.61 13.51
CA ARG A 258 -15.14 18.99 14.00
C ARG A 258 -15.60 19.91 12.89
N GLU A 259 -16.22 21.02 13.24
CA GLU A 259 -16.49 22.07 12.28
C GLU A 259 -15.18 22.76 11.86
N ALA A 260 -15.10 23.18 10.59
CA ALA A 260 -13.91 23.87 10.09
C ALA A 260 -13.71 25.18 10.87
N GLY A 261 -12.55 25.33 11.53
CA GLY A 261 -12.22 26.52 12.34
C GLY A 261 -12.15 26.28 13.85
N GLU A 262 -12.47 25.08 14.34
CA GLU A 262 -12.41 24.74 15.78
C GLU A 262 -11.03 24.26 16.28
N TYR A 263 -9.98 24.41 15.47
CA TYR A 263 -8.61 24.21 15.90
C TYR A 263 -8.09 25.51 16.52
N CYS A 264 -8.46 25.76 17.77
CA CYS A 264 -7.86 26.78 18.64
C CYS A 264 -6.77 26.15 19.51
#